data_AF-A0A354NXT5-F1
#
_entry.id   AF-A0A354NXT5-F1
#
_cell.length_a   1.000
_cell.length_b   1.000
_cell.length_c   1.000
_cell.angle_alpha   90.00
_cell.angle_beta   90.00
_cell.angle_gamma   90.00
#
_symmetry.space_group_name_H-M   'P 1'
#
loop_
_entity.id
_entity.type
_entity.pdbx_description
1 polymer ?
#
loop_
_entity_poly.entity_id
_entity_poly.type
_entity_poly.pdbx_seq_one_letter_code
_entity_poly.pdbx_strand_id
1 'polypeptide(L)'
;MNELDKYLFDINGYMIIENALEQDETAELNRLIDAQNLPEPGLATSEARFGSSGSLFDENNQTAGYLDWGAPFNNLLDHPAIMDPLRFILGDGFRIDHYYGIYMKDGTERLRLHGGNTPFDPP
;
A
#
# COMPACT_ATOMS: atom_id res chain seq x y z
N MET A 1 -13.71 -6.23 12.69
CA MET A 1 -14.41 -4.92 12.63
C MET A 1 -15.65 -4.94 13.49
N ASN A 2 -15.86 -3.89 14.30
CA ASN A 2 -17.09 -3.73 15.07
C ASN A 2 -18.20 -3.13 14.17
N GLU A 3 -19.44 -3.07 14.67
CA GLU A 3 -20.59 -2.57 13.89
C GLU A 3 -20.51 -1.07 13.56
N LEU A 4 -19.89 -0.27 14.43
CA LEU A 4 -19.67 1.15 14.18
C LEU A 4 -18.67 1.36 13.04
N ASP A 5 -17.59 0.60 12.99
CA ASP A 5 -16.59 0.69 11.91
C ASP A 5 -17.21 0.38 10.55
N LYS A 6 -18.06 -0.66 10.49
CA LYS A 6 -18.80 -1.04 9.28
C LYS A 6 -19.74 0.08 8.83
N TYR A 7 -20.52 0.63 9.77
CA TYR A 7 -21.44 1.73 9.50
C TYR A 7 -20.70 2.99 9.01
N LEU A 8 -19.59 3.37 9.66
CA LEU A 8 -18.81 4.54 9.26
C LEU A 8 -18.15 4.35 7.90
N PHE A 9 -17.68 3.15 7.58
CA PHE A 9 -17.14 2.85 6.26
C PHE A 9 -18.21 2.99 5.17
N ASP A 10 -19.41 2.44 5.39
CA ASP A 10 -20.53 2.53 4.44
C ASP A 10 -20.91 3.99 4.11
N ILE A 11 -20.93 4.85 5.14
CA ILE A 11 -21.28 6.27 4.97
C ILE A 11 -20.14 7.09 4.35
N ASN A 12 -18.89 6.83 4.74
CA ASN A 12 -17.76 7.69 4.39
C ASN A 12 -16.98 7.22 3.16
N GLY A 13 -17.05 5.94 2.81
CA GLY A 13 -16.23 5.32 1.76
C GLY A 13 -14.76 5.14 2.13
N TYR A 14 -14.38 5.35 3.40
CA TYR A 14 -13.03 5.13 3.92
C TYR A 14 -13.03 4.70 5.39
N MET A 15 -11.91 4.14 5.83
CA MET A 15 -11.65 3.72 7.21
C MET A 15 -10.25 4.12 7.64
N ILE A 16 -10.08 4.43 8.92
CA ILE A 16 -8.78 4.64 9.57
C ILE A 16 -8.57 3.51 10.58
N ILE A 17 -7.47 2.77 10.44
CA ILE A 17 -7.04 1.74 11.39
C ILE A 17 -5.83 2.30 12.12
N GLU A 18 -6.05 2.77 13.34
CA GLU A 18 -4.97 3.31 14.17
C GLU A 18 -4.02 2.20 14.63
N ASN A 19 -2.72 2.50 14.64
CA ASN A 19 -1.69 1.55 15.07
C ASN A 19 -1.76 0.21 14.31
N ALA A 20 -2.06 0.26 13.00
CA ALA A 20 -2.05 -0.93 12.15
C ALA A 20 -0.67 -1.61 12.11
N LEU A 21 0.39 -0.87 12.40
CA LEU A 21 1.75 -1.35 12.64
C LEU A 21 2.23 -0.78 13.97
N GLU A 22 2.98 -1.58 14.72
CA GLU A 22 3.66 -1.12 15.91
C GLU A 22 4.85 -0.20 15.57
N GLN A 23 5.36 0.51 16.56
CA GLN A 23 6.43 1.49 16.37
C GLN A 23 7.73 0.83 15.88
N ASP A 24 8.05 -0.34 16.40
CA ASP A 24 9.23 -1.13 16.02
C ASP A 24 9.10 -1.74 14.63
N GLU A 25 7.91 -2.24 14.26
CA GLU A 25 7.62 -2.70 12.90
C GLU A 25 7.81 -1.56 11.89
N THR A 26 7.28 -0.38 12.20
CA THR A 26 7.43 0.82 11.37
C THR A 26 8.91 1.23 11.24
N ALA A 27 9.67 1.17 12.34
CA ALA A 27 11.08 1.50 12.33
C ALA A 27 11.90 0.52 11.47
N GLU A 28 11.60 -0.77 11.55
CA GLU A 28 12.29 -1.79 10.76
C GLU A 28 11.97 -1.65 9.26
N LEU A 29 10.71 -1.40 8.90
CA LEU A 29 10.34 -1.13 7.51
C LEU A 29 11.08 0.08 6.93
N ASN A 30 11.17 1.18 7.69
CA ASN A 30 11.94 2.36 7.28
C ASN A 30 13.43 2.04 7.09
N ARG A 31 14.04 1.29 8.02
CA ARG A 31 15.44 0.86 7.90
C ARG A 31 15.69 0.05 6.62
N LEU A 32 14.74 -0.83 6.26
CA LEU A 32 14.82 -1.64 5.04
C LEU A 32 14.65 -0.81 3.77
N ILE A 33 13.81 0.24 3.79
CA ILE A 33 13.69 1.21 2.71
C ILE A 33 15.02 1.97 2.53
N ASP A 34 15.59 2.48 3.62
CA ASP A 34 16.86 3.24 3.60
C ASP A 34 18.02 2.41 3.05
N ALA A 35 18.05 1.11 3.38
CA ALA A 35 19.07 0.18 2.89
C ALA A 35 19.10 0.03 1.36
N GLN A 36 18.00 0.36 0.68
CA GLN A 36 17.93 0.32 -0.79
C GLN A 36 18.65 1.49 -1.46
N ASN A 37 19.04 2.53 -0.70
CA ASN A 37 19.68 3.73 -1.21
C ASN A 37 18.92 4.36 -2.39
N LEU A 38 17.60 4.46 -2.26
CA LEU A 38 16.73 5.03 -3.29
C LEU A 38 17.09 6.49 -3.56
N PRO A 39 16.95 6.96 -4.81
CA PRO A 39 17.11 8.37 -5.11
C PRO A 39 16.04 9.20 -4.39
N GLU A 40 16.38 10.45 -4.08
CA GLU A 40 15.39 11.43 -3.61
C GLU A 40 14.26 11.60 -4.63
N PRO A 41 12.99 11.69 -4.20
CA PRO A 41 11.87 11.85 -5.10
C PRO A 41 11.98 13.20 -5.80
N GLY A 42 11.52 13.21 -7.04
CA GLY A 42 11.34 14.45 -7.79
C GLY A 42 10.15 15.27 -7.25
N LEU A 43 9.77 16.32 -7.97
CA LEU A 43 8.61 17.15 -7.58
C LEU A 43 7.34 16.73 -8.33
N ALA A 44 7.45 15.99 -9.44
CA ALA A 44 6.28 15.47 -10.13
C ALA A 44 5.72 14.24 -9.39
N THR A 45 4.40 14.08 -9.38
CA THR A 45 3.75 12.92 -8.74
C THR A 45 4.24 11.57 -9.31
N SER A 46 4.62 11.52 -10.59
CA SER A 46 5.18 10.31 -11.21
C SER A 46 6.54 9.90 -10.64
N GLU A 47 7.27 10.85 -10.06
CA GLU A 47 8.62 10.66 -9.50
C GLU A 47 8.58 10.36 -7.99
N ALA A 48 7.39 10.42 -7.36
CA ALA A 48 7.19 10.13 -5.95
C ALA A 48 7.00 8.63 -5.67
N ARG A 49 6.75 7.83 -6.73
CA ARG A 49 6.57 6.38 -6.59
C ARG A 49 7.92 5.69 -6.59
N PHE A 50 8.08 4.73 -5.70
CA PHE A 50 9.25 3.85 -5.67
C PHE A 50 8.81 2.40 -5.52
N GLY A 51 9.76 1.51 -5.82
CA GLY A 51 9.56 0.06 -5.84
C GLY A 51 8.45 -0.42 -6.77
N SER A 52 8.27 -1.73 -6.83
CA SER A 52 7.26 -2.38 -7.66
C SER A 52 6.91 -3.76 -7.09
N SER A 53 5.69 -4.21 -7.36
CA SER A 53 5.21 -5.60 -7.15
C SER A 53 5.57 -6.51 -8.31
N GLY A 54 5.87 -5.90 -9.47
CA GLY A 54 6.25 -6.64 -10.65
C GLY A 54 7.73 -6.97 -10.57
N SER A 55 8.04 -8.24 -10.76
CA SER A 55 9.38 -8.55 -11.20
C SER A 55 9.64 -7.84 -12.52
N LEU A 56 10.58 -6.92 -12.53
CA LEU A 56 11.27 -6.63 -13.78
C LEU A 56 12.07 -7.90 -14.02
N PHE A 57 11.52 -8.80 -14.85
CA PHE A 57 12.26 -9.90 -15.45
C PHE A 57 12.81 -9.37 -16.77
N ASP A 58 13.80 -8.47 -16.69
CA ASP A 58 14.64 -8.22 -17.85
C ASP A 58 15.86 -9.16 -17.78
N GLU A 59 16.53 -9.35 -18.90
CA GLU A 59 17.65 -10.29 -19.03
C GLU A 59 18.84 -9.98 -18.08
N ASN A 60 18.86 -8.81 -17.45
CA ASN A 60 19.93 -8.29 -16.60
C ASN A 60 19.51 -7.97 -15.16
N ASN A 61 18.22 -7.98 -14.83
CA ASN A 61 17.71 -7.71 -13.50
C ASN A 61 16.57 -8.69 -13.19
N GLN A 62 16.73 -9.49 -12.14
CA GLN A 62 15.71 -10.40 -11.63
C GLN A 62 15.44 -10.01 -10.17
N THR A 63 14.57 -9.03 -9.97
CA THR A 63 14.11 -8.67 -8.63
C THR A 63 12.62 -8.94 -8.54
N ALA A 64 12.13 -9.45 -7.41
CA ALA A 64 10.72 -9.51 -7.05
C ALA A 64 10.22 -8.20 -6.42
N GLY A 65 11.01 -7.12 -6.52
CA GLY A 65 10.72 -5.82 -5.96
C GLY A 65 10.77 -5.86 -4.43
N TYR A 66 9.71 -5.35 -3.78
CA TYR A 66 9.61 -5.32 -2.31
C TYR A 66 9.72 -6.70 -1.66
N LEU A 67 9.36 -7.77 -2.38
CA LEU A 67 9.38 -9.11 -1.83
C LEU A 67 10.81 -9.60 -1.52
N ASP A 68 11.82 -8.97 -2.14
CA ASP A 68 13.23 -9.23 -1.87
C ASP A 68 13.77 -8.41 -0.68
N TRP A 69 13.00 -7.47 -0.14
CA TRP A 69 13.47 -6.55 0.91
C TRP A 69 13.38 -7.16 2.31
N GLY A 70 12.86 -8.38 2.42
CA GLY A 70 12.88 -9.20 3.63
C GLY A 70 11.49 -9.54 4.17
N ALA A 71 11.47 -10.42 5.17
CA ALA A 71 10.25 -10.89 5.81
C ALA A 71 9.32 -9.75 6.30
N PRO A 72 9.81 -8.62 6.85
CA PRO A 72 8.92 -7.53 7.27
C PRO A 72 8.03 -6.97 6.15
N PHE A 73 8.56 -6.83 4.94
CA PHE A 73 7.75 -6.40 3.78
C PHE A 73 6.76 -7.48 3.33
N ASN A 74 7.15 -8.75 3.38
CA ASN A 74 6.26 -9.86 3.04
C ASN A 74 5.08 -9.99 4.02
N ASN A 75 5.32 -9.73 5.31
CA ASN A 75 4.30 -9.78 6.36
C ASN A 75 3.23 -8.69 6.22
N LEU A 76 3.46 -7.66 5.39
CA LEU A 76 2.43 -6.65 5.10
C LEU A 76 1.32 -7.19 4.19
N LEU A 77 1.59 -8.23 3.40
CA LEU A 77 0.65 -8.76 2.41
C LEU A 77 -0.62 -9.34 3.03
N ASP A 78 -0.47 -9.97 4.21
CA ASP A 78 -1.53 -10.64 4.95
C ASP A 78 -1.63 -10.15 6.39
N HIS A 79 -1.25 -8.89 6.63
CA HIS A 79 -1.16 -8.32 7.97
C HIS A 79 -2.51 -8.43 8.72
N PRO A 80 -2.54 -8.96 9.96
CA PRO A 80 -3.79 -9.26 10.67
C PRO A 80 -4.68 -8.04 10.90
N ALA A 81 -4.09 -6.84 11.00
CA ALA A 81 -4.85 -5.60 11.16
C ALA A 81 -5.72 -5.25 9.93
N ILE A 82 -5.35 -5.72 8.72
CA ILE A 82 -6.05 -5.36 7.47
C ILE A 82 -6.86 -6.51 6.87
N MET A 83 -6.55 -7.77 7.19
CA MET A 83 -7.20 -8.92 6.54
C MET A 83 -8.71 -8.98 6.79
N ASP A 84 -9.14 -8.76 8.03
CA ASP A 84 -10.57 -8.73 8.37
C ASP A 84 -11.29 -7.54 7.70
N PRO A 85 -10.75 -6.30 7.73
CA PRO A 85 -11.28 -5.20 6.94
C PRO A 85 -11.37 -5.46 5.44
N LEU A 86 -10.32 -5.99 4.82
CA LEU A 86 -10.32 -6.30 3.40
C LEU A 86 -11.34 -7.38 3.05
N ARG A 87 -11.48 -8.43 3.87
CA ARG A 87 -12.51 -9.47 3.66
C ARG A 87 -13.91 -8.89 3.76
N PHE A 88 -14.15 -7.96 4.70
CA PHE A 88 -15.45 -7.29 4.82
C PHE A 88 -15.78 -6.45 3.57
N ILE A 89 -14.81 -5.71 3.04
CA ILE A 89 -15.01 -4.78 1.91
C ILE A 89 -15.04 -5.50 0.56
N LEU A 90 -14.16 -6.47 0.35
CA LEU A 90 -13.90 -7.11 -0.95
C LEU A 90 -14.51 -8.51 -1.08
N GLY A 91 -14.96 -9.11 0.03
CA GLY A 91 -15.37 -10.51 0.08
C GLY A 91 -14.17 -11.47 0.16
N ASP A 92 -14.45 -12.77 0.07
CA ASP A 92 -13.40 -13.79 0.06
C ASP A 92 -12.68 -13.87 -1.30
N GLY A 93 -11.41 -14.26 -1.28
CA GLY A 93 -10.62 -14.49 -2.49
C GLY A 93 -10.04 -13.22 -3.14
N PHE A 94 -10.00 -12.10 -2.41
CA PHE A 94 -9.28 -10.91 -2.89
C PHE A 94 -7.80 -11.22 -3.11
N ARG A 95 -7.21 -10.51 -4.06
CA ARG A 95 -5.80 -10.62 -4.42
C ARG A 95 -5.16 -9.25 -4.47
N ILE A 96 -3.85 -9.22 -4.33
CA ILE A 96 -3.05 -8.02 -4.55
C ILE A 96 -3.22 -7.59 -6.02
N ASP A 97 -3.53 -6.31 -6.20
CA ASP A 97 -3.61 -5.66 -7.50
C ASP A 97 -2.30 -4.92 -7.79
N HIS A 98 -1.94 -3.98 -6.93
CA HIS A 98 -0.69 -3.22 -7.01
C HIS A 98 -0.04 -3.08 -5.64
N TYR A 99 1.29 -3.08 -5.64
CA TYR A 99 2.12 -2.86 -4.46
C TYR A 99 3.29 -1.93 -4.83
N TYR A 100 3.28 -0.73 -4.27
CA TYR A 100 4.31 0.30 -4.46
C TYR A 100 4.34 1.25 -3.26
N GLY A 101 5.48 1.89 -3.06
CA GLY A 101 5.66 2.95 -2.06
C GLY A 101 5.48 4.33 -2.68
N ILE A 102 5.09 5.30 -1.85
CA ILE A 102 5.04 6.72 -2.21
C ILE A 102 5.90 7.48 -1.20
N TYR A 103 6.91 8.19 -1.69
CA TYR A 103 7.72 9.12 -0.90
C TYR A 103 7.61 10.51 -1.53
N MET A 104 7.10 11.47 -0.76
CA MET A 104 6.93 12.85 -1.18
C MET A 104 7.75 13.77 -0.29
N LYS A 105 8.36 14.78 -0.89
CA LYS A 105 9.02 15.89 -0.17
C LYS A 105 8.21 17.17 -0.27
N ASP A 106 8.58 18.16 0.54
CA ASP A 106 7.97 19.49 0.47
C ASP A 106 8.03 20.06 -0.97
N GLY A 107 6.90 20.58 -1.44
CA GLY A 107 6.73 21.04 -2.82
C GLY A 107 6.38 19.97 -3.87
N THR A 108 6.26 18.69 -3.50
CA THR A 108 5.79 17.65 -4.44
C THR A 108 4.36 17.97 -4.92
N GLU A 109 4.12 17.81 -6.22
CA GLU A 109 2.84 18.06 -6.84
C GLU A 109 1.71 17.19 -6.25
N ARG A 110 0.54 17.80 -6.06
CA ARG A 110 -0.66 17.10 -5.60
C ARG A 110 -1.28 16.27 -6.72
N LEU A 111 -1.89 15.14 -6.34
CA LEU A 111 -2.81 14.43 -7.21
C LEU A 111 -4.10 15.24 -7.44
N ARG A 112 -4.68 15.09 -8.63
CA ARG A 112 -6.06 15.55 -8.90
C ARG A 112 -7.05 14.63 -8.19
N LEU A 113 -8.26 15.10 -7.93
CA LEU A 113 -9.33 14.25 -7.42
C LEU A 113 -9.63 13.12 -8.42
N HIS A 114 -9.61 11.88 -7.94
CA HIS A 114 -9.86 10.65 -8.69
C HIS A 114 -10.57 9.64 -7.78
N GLY A 115 -11.34 8.71 -8.36
CA GLY A 115 -12.10 7.70 -7.61
C GLY A 115 -12.27 6.42 -8.42
N GLY A 116 -12.69 5.35 -7.75
CA GLY A 116 -12.98 4.05 -8.37
C GLY A 116 -14.18 4.12 -9.32
N ASN A 117 -14.11 3.34 -10.39
CA ASN A 117 -15.04 3.33 -11.52
C ASN A 117 -16.50 3.18 -11.08
N THR A 118 -17.29 4.26 -11.21
CA THR A 118 -18.76 4.22 -11.13
C THR A 118 -19.30 3.85 -12.52
N PRO A 119 -20.30 2.96 -12.65
CA PRO A 119 -21.25 2.54 -11.62
C PRO A 119 -21.00 1.16 -11.00
N PHE A 120 -21.37 1.06 -9.72
CA PHE A 120 -21.63 -0.16 -8.97
C PHE A 120 -23.00 -0.72 -9.41
N ASP A 121 -23.01 -1.92 -9.99
CA ASP A 121 -24.25 -2.64 -10.35
C ASP A 121 -24.38 -3.85 -9.40
N PRO A 122 -25.06 -3.72 -8.24
CA PRO A 122 -25.41 -4.87 -7.42
C PRO A 122 -26.56 -5.64 -8.10
N PRO A 123 -26.63 -6.98 -7.95
CA PRO A 123 -27.65 -7.82 -8.60
C PRO A 123 -29.09 -7.49 -8.17
#